data_AF-A0A9D8A4G6-F1
#
_entry.id   AF-A0A9D8A4G6-F1
#
_cell.length_a   1.000
_cell.length_b   1.000
_cell.length_c   1.000
_cell.angle_alpha   90.00
_cell.angle_beta   90.00
_cell.angle_gamma   90.00
#
_symmetry.space_group_name_H-M   'P 1'
#
loop_
_entity.id
_entity.type
_entity.pdbx_description
1 polymer ?
#
loop_
_entity_poly.entity_id
_entity_poly.type
_entity_poly.pdbx_seq_one_letter_code
_entity_poly.pdbx_strand_id
1 'polypeptide(L)'
;MLMDLYEQNYIRLRCLIPNMETTGIYISEVKGHADLFLTVKENCKYTTFLNLSYRFQNNKRLVMEPDLNIRVYHDAKTAEVQNRLNRKHQIMSSKGSIEHQWRLNRFLYKWLGYCQYQGHKLTILNTWVKNS
;
A
#
# COMPACT_ATOMS: atom_id res chain seq x y z
N MET A 1 -5.44 -2.41 -21.93
CA MET A 1 -3.98 -2.49 -22.18
C MET A 1 -3.21 -2.53 -20.86
N LEU A 2 -1.87 -2.58 -20.91
CA LEU A 2 -1.02 -2.48 -19.72
C LEU A 2 -1.23 -1.15 -18.98
N MET A 3 -1.35 -0.04 -19.73
CA MET A 3 -1.62 1.29 -19.18
C MET A 3 -2.84 1.30 -18.25
N ASP A 4 -3.96 0.72 -18.71
CA ASP A 4 -5.21 0.69 -17.95
C ASP A 4 -5.02 0.05 -16.57
N LEU A 5 -4.17 -0.98 -16.43
CA LEU A 5 -3.94 -1.63 -15.14
C LEU A 5 -3.34 -0.67 -14.10
N TYR A 6 -2.41 0.19 -14.52
CA TYR A 6 -1.69 1.10 -13.64
C TYR A 6 -2.58 2.29 -13.24
N GLU A 7 -3.42 2.75 -14.16
CA GLU A 7 -4.46 3.73 -13.88
C GLU A 7 -5.54 3.15 -12.94
N GLN A 8 -5.94 1.91 -13.14
CA GLN A 8 -6.89 1.23 -12.25
C GLN A 8 -6.33 1.03 -10.84
N ASN A 9 -5.03 0.74 -10.71
CA ASN A 9 -4.34 0.75 -9.42
C ASN A 9 -4.42 2.13 -8.76
N TYR A 10 -4.17 3.21 -9.51
CA TYR A 10 -4.28 4.57 -9.00
C TYR A 10 -5.68 4.88 -8.46
N ILE A 11 -6.72 4.60 -9.26
CA ILE A 11 -8.11 4.84 -8.87
C ILE A 11 -8.45 4.08 -7.59
N ARG A 12 -8.12 2.77 -7.53
CA ARG A 12 -8.42 1.96 -6.35
C ARG A 12 -7.67 2.45 -5.11
N LEU A 13 -6.42 2.84 -5.27
CA LEU A 13 -5.62 3.37 -4.17
C LEU A 13 -6.20 4.69 -3.65
N ARG A 14 -6.62 5.60 -4.52
CA ARG A 14 -7.29 6.86 -4.13
C ARG A 14 -8.63 6.64 -3.44
N CYS A 15 -9.39 5.62 -3.82
CA CYS A 15 -10.62 5.27 -3.11
C CYS A 15 -10.34 4.71 -1.71
N LEU A 16 -9.24 3.98 -1.53
CA LEU A 16 -8.84 3.40 -0.26
C LEU A 16 -8.21 4.45 0.69
N ILE A 17 -7.47 5.40 0.11
CA ILE A 17 -6.73 6.47 0.80
C ILE A 17 -7.08 7.81 0.14
N PRO A 18 -8.14 8.49 0.62
CA PRO A 18 -8.63 9.70 -0.02
C PRO A 18 -7.64 10.88 0.07
N ASN A 19 -6.78 10.91 1.09
CA ASN A 19 -5.74 11.93 1.26
C ASN A 19 -4.37 11.30 1.49
N MET A 20 -3.45 11.48 0.52
CA MET A 20 -2.05 11.03 0.57
C MET A 20 -1.06 12.19 0.76
N GLU A 21 -1.55 13.41 0.99
CA GLU A 21 -0.71 14.61 1.03
C GLU A 21 0.11 14.71 2.33
N THR A 22 -0.35 14.04 3.39
CA THR A 22 0.32 14.03 4.70
C THR A 22 1.21 12.80 4.82
N THR A 23 2.50 13.01 5.08
CA THR A 23 3.42 11.95 5.48
C THR A 23 3.01 11.38 6.82
N GLY A 24 3.10 10.05 6.99
CA GLY A 24 2.68 9.41 8.23
C GLY A 24 2.19 7.99 8.05
N ILE A 25 1.60 7.46 9.13
CA ILE A 25 1.04 6.11 9.20
C ILE A 25 -0.48 6.22 9.16
N TYR A 26 -1.08 5.38 8.34
CA TYR A 26 -2.53 5.23 8.20
C TYR A 26 -2.91 3.80 8.56
N ILE A 27 -4.04 3.65 9.23
CA ILE A 27 -4.56 2.35 9.66
C ILE A 27 -6.03 2.24 9.25
N SER A 28 -6.43 1.04 8.88
CA SER A 28 -7.83 0.67 8.72
C SER A 28 -8.08 -0.66 9.43
N GLU A 29 -8.92 -0.59 10.45
CA GLU A 29 -9.38 -1.74 11.23
C GLU A 29 -10.78 -2.13 10.74
N VAL A 30 -10.95 -3.40 10.38
CA VAL A 30 -12.27 -3.94 10.00
C VAL A 30 -12.52 -5.21 10.78
N LYS A 31 -13.64 -5.25 11.51
CA LYS A 31 -14.00 -6.38 12.37
C LYS A 31 -14.02 -7.69 11.56
N GLY A 32 -13.23 -8.68 11.99
CA GLY A 32 -13.14 -9.99 11.33
C GLY A 32 -12.14 -10.04 10.16
N HIS A 33 -11.40 -8.96 9.91
CA HIS A 33 -10.35 -8.89 8.90
C HIS A 33 -9.05 -8.39 9.51
N ALA A 34 -7.94 -8.60 8.79
CA ALA A 34 -6.63 -8.14 9.24
C ALA A 34 -6.51 -6.63 9.07
N ASP A 35 -5.87 -5.97 10.02
CA ASP A 35 -5.65 -4.53 9.99
C ASP A 35 -4.73 -4.13 8.85
N LEU A 36 -5.19 -3.18 8.04
CA LEU A 36 -4.44 -2.65 6.90
C LEU A 36 -3.63 -1.44 7.34
N PHE A 37 -2.33 -1.47 7.09
CA PHE A 37 -1.39 -0.41 7.42
C PHE A 37 -0.79 0.18 6.17
N LEU A 38 -0.71 1.50 6.14
CA LEU A 38 0.01 2.24 5.12
C LEU A 38 0.97 3.23 5.76
N THR A 39 2.17 3.34 5.19
CA THR A 39 3.14 4.37 5.56
C THR A 39 3.52 5.17 4.34
N VAL A 40 3.25 6.48 4.34
CA VAL A 40 3.77 7.39 3.32
C VAL A 40 5.22 7.71 3.67
N LYS A 41 6.15 7.22 2.84
CA LYS A 41 7.61 7.36 3.05
C LYS A 41 8.13 8.67 2.48
N GLU A 42 7.64 9.05 1.30
CA GLU A 42 7.99 10.30 0.63
C GLU A 42 6.73 10.88 -0.02
N ASN A 43 6.58 12.20 0.04
CA ASN A 43 5.52 12.89 -0.66
C ASN A 43 6.07 14.17 -1.33
N CYS A 44 5.97 14.23 -2.64
CA CYS A 44 6.33 15.38 -3.46
C CYS A 44 5.14 15.78 -4.34
N LYS A 45 5.19 16.96 -4.95
CA LYS A 45 4.07 17.55 -5.72
C LYS A 45 3.41 16.59 -6.72
N TYR A 46 4.19 15.76 -7.40
CA TYR A 46 3.69 14.85 -8.44
C TYR A 46 3.86 13.37 -8.11
N THR A 47 4.56 13.03 -7.03
CA THR A 47 4.93 11.65 -6.73
C THR A 47 4.81 11.36 -5.24
N THR A 48 4.13 10.28 -4.89
CA THR A 48 4.11 9.73 -3.53
C THR A 48 4.73 8.34 -3.53
N PHE A 49 5.61 8.09 -2.57
CA PHE A 49 6.16 6.75 -2.31
C PHE A 49 5.64 6.26 -0.97
N LEU A 50 5.03 5.08 -0.98
CA LEU A 50 4.37 4.52 0.20
C LEU A 50 4.60 3.02 0.33
N ASN A 51 4.36 2.52 1.53
CA ASN A 51 4.33 1.10 1.84
C ASN A 51 2.90 0.71 2.26
N LEU A 52 2.43 -0.45 1.82
CA LEU A 52 1.11 -0.98 2.14
C LEU A 52 1.21 -2.45 2.54
N SER A 53 0.64 -2.81 3.68
CA SER A 53 0.68 -4.19 4.20
C SER A 53 -0.44 -4.47 5.19
N TYR A 54 -0.83 -5.74 5.33
CA TYR A 54 -1.42 -6.20 6.59
C TYR A 54 -0.34 -6.43 7.64
N ARG A 55 -0.73 -6.37 8.91
CA ARG A 55 0.12 -6.80 10.02
C ARG A 55 -0.52 -7.96 10.76
N PHE A 56 0.26 -9.02 10.97
CA PHE A 56 -0.15 -10.21 11.68
C PHE A 56 0.78 -10.43 12.86
N GLN A 57 0.22 -10.87 13.99
CA GLN A 57 1.02 -11.31 15.13
C GLN A 57 1.17 -12.83 15.08
N ASN A 58 2.39 -13.30 14.86
CA ASN A 58 2.70 -14.73 14.78
C ASN A 58 3.84 -15.06 15.75
N ASN A 59 3.57 -15.90 16.77
CA ASN A 59 4.56 -16.36 17.75
C ASN A 59 5.48 -15.23 18.29
N LYS A 60 4.86 -14.12 18.74
CA LYS A 60 5.53 -12.90 19.25
C LYS A 60 6.34 -12.11 18.22
N ARG A 61 6.25 -12.43 16.92
CA ARG A 61 6.83 -11.64 15.84
C ARG A 61 5.74 -10.94 15.04
N LEU A 62 5.99 -9.68 14.70
CA LEU A 62 5.20 -8.94 13.74
C LEU A 62 5.56 -9.43 12.33
N VAL A 63 4.55 -9.88 11.59
CA VAL A 63 4.69 -10.29 10.19
C VAL A 63 3.90 -9.33 9.33
N MET A 64 4.57 -8.72 8.35
CA MET A 64 3.94 -7.85 7.37
C MET A 64 3.84 -8.59 6.04
N GLU A 65 2.62 -8.77 5.56
CA GLU A 65 2.34 -9.36 4.24
C GLU A 65 1.18 -8.60 3.60
N PRO A 66 1.21 -8.33 2.29
CA PRO A 66 2.30 -8.63 1.35
C PRO A 66 3.52 -7.70 1.44
N ASP A 67 3.48 -6.61 2.23
CA ASP A 67 4.55 -5.63 2.41
C ASP A 67 5.08 -5.03 1.09
N LEU A 68 4.21 -4.26 0.41
CA LEU A 68 4.49 -3.68 -0.90
C LEU A 68 4.95 -2.23 -0.79
N ASN A 69 6.03 -1.91 -1.49
CA ASN A 69 6.41 -0.53 -1.78
C ASN A 69 5.80 -0.08 -3.11
N ILE A 70 5.01 0.98 -3.08
CA ILE A 70 4.21 1.47 -4.19
C ILE A 70 4.63 2.91 -4.49
N ARG A 71 4.78 3.22 -5.78
CA ARG A 71 4.98 4.58 -6.27
C ARG A 71 3.71 5.04 -6.99
N VAL A 72 3.26 6.24 -6.65
CA VAL A 72 2.07 6.86 -7.20
C VAL A 72 2.51 8.12 -7.94
N TYR A 73 2.15 8.22 -9.22
CA TYR A 73 2.38 9.40 -10.05
C TYR A 73 1.03 10.11 -10.26
N HIS A 74 0.90 11.32 -9.73
CA HIS A 74 -0.38 12.04 -9.69
C HIS A 74 -0.73 12.75 -10.99
N ASP A 75 0.27 13.17 -11.75
CA ASP A 75 0.14 13.78 -13.07
C ASP A 75 -0.30 12.76 -14.13
N ALA A 76 0.37 11.60 -14.16
CA ALA A 76 0.06 10.49 -15.03
C ALA A 76 -1.13 9.64 -14.53
N LYS A 77 -1.60 9.88 -13.29
CA LYS A 77 -2.67 9.11 -12.62
C LYS A 77 -2.41 7.60 -12.63
N THR A 78 -1.18 7.21 -12.33
CA THR A 78 -0.77 5.80 -12.28
C THR A 78 -0.22 5.42 -10.92
N ALA A 79 -0.38 4.15 -10.54
CA ALA A 79 0.26 3.58 -9.37
C ALA A 79 0.87 2.22 -9.69
N GLU A 80 2.11 2.03 -9.25
CA GLU A 80 2.86 0.81 -9.51
C GLU A 80 3.62 0.27 -8.29
N VAL A 81 3.73 -1.05 -8.20
CA VAL A 81 4.60 -1.72 -7.23
C VAL A 81 6.05 -1.55 -7.66
N GLN A 82 6.87 -0.91 -6.82
CA GLN A 82 8.32 -0.83 -7.05
C GLN A 82 9.01 -2.12 -6.64
N ASN A 83 8.63 -2.65 -5.48
CA ASN A 83 9.14 -3.91 -4.94
C ASN A 83 8.23 -4.44 -3.83
N ARG A 84 8.47 -5.72 -3.49
CA ARG A 84 7.94 -6.37 -2.30
C ARG A 84 9.06 -6.60 -1.30
N LEU A 85 8.78 -6.40 -0.02
CA LEU A 85 9.70 -6.72 1.06
C LEU A 85 9.44 -8.14 1.60
N ASN A 86 10.50 -8.80 2.06
CA ASN A 86 10.36 -10.07 2.79
C ASN A 86 10.00 -9.79 4.26
N ARG A 87 9.81 -10.86 5.03
CA ARG A 87 9.54 -10.79 6.47
C ARG A 87 10.65 -10.16 7.32
N LYS A 88 11.84 -9.89 6.74
CA LYS A 88 12.94 -9.13 7.35
C LYS A 88 12.98 -7.67 6.85
N HIS A 89 11.93 -7.21 6.16
CA HIS A 89 11.82 -5.92 5.48
C HIS A 89 12.92 -5.64 4.44
N GLN A 90 13.48 -6.68 3.85
CA GLN A 90 14.48 -6.56 2.79
C GLN A 90 13.81 -6.72 1.43
N ILE A 91 14.29 -5.97 0.44
CA ILE A 91 13.77 -6.00 -0.93
C ILE A 91 13.93 -7.42 -1.50
N MET A 92 12.82 -8.06 -1.88
CA MET A 92 12.83 -9.37 -2.53
C MET A 92 12.96 -9.28 -4.04
N SER A 93 12.51 -8.18 -4.63
CA SER A 93 12.45 -8.00 -6.08
C SER A 93 12.81 -6.57 -6.40
N SER A 94 14.00 -6.33 -6.93
CA SER A 94 14.37 -5.09 -7.59
C SER A 94 14.11 -5.27 -9.09
N LYS A 95 13.27 -4.38 -9.68
CA LYS A 95 12.92 -4.30 -11.12
C LYS A 95 13.23 -5.59 -11.92
N GLY A 96 12.39 -6.61 -11.75
CA GLY A 96 12.43 -7.84 -12.56
C GLY A 96 11.98 -7.60 -14.00
N SER A 97 11.83 -8.68 -14.77
CA SER A 97 11.28 -8.63 -16.14
C SER A 97 9.94 -7.90 -16.20
N ILE A 98 9.58 -7.39 -17.39
CA ILE A 98 8.28 -6.74 -17.63
C ILE A 98 7.12 -7.64 -17.18
N GLU A 99 7.22 -8.95 -17.40
CA GLU A 99 6.23 -9.92 -16.95
C GLU A 99 6.11 -9.98 -15.42
N HIS A 100 7.22 -9.93 -14.70
CA HIS A 100 7.21 -9.89 -13.24
C HIS A 100 6.52 -8.63 -12.72
N GLN A 101 6.85 -7.47 -13.29
CA GLN A 101 6.19 -6.21 -12.94
C GLN A 101 4.70 -6.22 -13.26
N TRP A 102 4.33 -6.81 -14.40
CA TRP A 102 2.93 -7.03 -14.74
C TRP A 102 2.20 -7.86 -13.69
N ARG A 103 2.80 -8.97 -13.25
CA ARG A 103 2.23 -9.85 -12.23
C ARG A 103 2.08 -9.15 -10.89
N LEU A 104 3.07 -8.37 -10.45
CA LEU A 104 3.00 -7.58 -9.21
C LEU A 104 1.90 -6.52 -9.28
N ASN A 105 1.81 -5.78 -10.38
CA ASN A 105 0.78 -4.75 -10.55
C ASN A 105 -0.63 -5.34 -10.70
N ARG A 106 -0.75 -6.54 -11.29
CA ARG A 106 -2.02 -7.28 -11.33
C ARG A 106 -2.41 -7.83 -9.96
N PHE A 107 -1.43 -8.26 -9.17
CA PHE A 107 -1.65 -8.62 -7.77
C PHE A 107 -2.14 -7.42 -6.98
N LEU A 108 -1.47 -6.27 -7.09
CA LEU A 108 -1.88 -5.02 -6.44
C LEU A 108 -3.32 -4.66 -6.80
N TYR A 109 -3.69 -4.70 -8.08
CA TYR A 109 -5.05 -4.42 -8.52
C TYR A 109 -6.09 -5.28 -7.80
N LYS A 110 -5.91 -6.60 -7.83
CA LYS A 110 -6.82 -7.54 -7.18
C LYS A 110 -6.87 -7.33 -5.67
N TRP A 111 -5.71 -7.10 -5.05
CA TRP A 111 -5.61 -6.94 -3.62
C TRP A 111 -6.28 -5.65 -3.14
N LEU A 112 -6.06 -4.51 -3.80
CA LEU A 112 -6.78 -3.26 -3.50
C LEU A 112 -8.29 -3.43 -3.62
N GLY A 113 -8.75 -4.14 -4.64
CA GLY A 113 -10.19 -4.44 -4.80
C GLY A 113 -10.73 -5.31 -3.67
N TYR A 114 -9.93 -6.26 -3.18
CA TYR A 114 -10.30 -7.07 -2.02
C TYR A 114 -10.34 -6.24 -0.74
N CYS A 115 -9.35 -5.36 -0.51
CA CYS A 115 -9.36 -4.45 0.65
C CYS A 115 -10.61 -3.56 0.66
N GLN A 116 -10.99 -3.03 -0.52
CA GLN A 116 -12.21 -2.24 -0.68
C GLN A 116 -13.48 -3.06 -0.42
N TYR A 117 -13.54 -4.29 -0.94
CA TYR A 117 -14.67 -5.20 -0.71
C TYR A 117 -14.85 -5.53 0.78
N GLN A 118 -13.75 -5.68 1.52
CA GLN A 118 -13.78 -5.85 2.98
C GLN A 118 -14.25 -4.58 3.71
N GLY A 119 -14.28 -3.43 3.05
CA GLY A 119 -14.70 -2.15 3.65
C GLY A 119 -13.57 -1.35 4.29
N HIS A 120 -12.30 -1.67 3.99
CA HIS A 120 -11.18 -0.87 4.48
C HIS A 120 -11.27 0.58 3.99
N LYS A 121 -10.98 1.51 4.90
CA LYS A 121 -10.82 2.94 4.66
C LYS A 121 -9.67 3.43 5.53
N LEU A 122 -8.58 3.86 4.90
CA LEU A 122 -7.37 4.26 5.62
C LEU A 122 -7.53 5.68 6.16
N THR A 123 -7.39 5.80 7.48
CA THR A 123 -7.37 7.08 8.19
C THR A 123 -6.02 7.28 8.85
N ILE A 124 -5.58 8.54 8.93
CA ILE A 124 -4.31 8.88 9.57
C ILE A 124 -4.35 8.46 11.04
N LEU A 125 -3.30 7.76 11.49
CA LEU A 125 -3.12 7.49 12.90
C LEU A 125 -2.61 8.78 13.55
N ASN A 126 -3.51 9.59 14.10
CA ASN A 126 -3.15 10.73 14.91
C ASN A 126 -2.47 10.23 16.18
N THR A 127 -1.15 10.35 16.26
CA THR A 127 -0.40 9.99 17.46
C THR A 127 -0.76 10.97 18.60
N TRP A 128 -1.78 10.63 19.39
CA TRP A 128 -1.93 11.15 20.75
C TRP A 128 -1.57 10.02 21.72
N VAL A 129 -0.31 10.00 22.14
CA VAL A 129 0.18 9.23 23.29
C VAL A 129 1.13 10.17 24.04
N LYS A 130 0.95 10.57 25.30
CA LYS A 130 -0.13 10.47 26.30
C LYS A 130 0.19 11.56 27.36
N ASN A 131 -0.84 12.21 27.92
CA ASN A 131 -0.78 12.67 29.31
C ASN A 131 -0.67 11.42 30.20
N SER A 132 0.39 11.30 31.00
CA SER A 132 0.51 10.63 32.31
C SER A 132 1.94 10.74 32.80
#